data_AF-A0A831L7U4-F1
#
_entry.id   AF-A0A831L7U4-F1
#
_cell.length_a   1.000
_cell.length_b   1.000
_cell.length_c   1.000
_cell.angle_alpha   90.00
_cell.angle_beta   90.00
_cell.angle_gamma   90.00
#
_symmetry.space_group_name_H-M   'P 1'
#
loop_
_entity.id
_entity.type
_entity.pdbx_description
1 polymer ?
#
loop_
_entity_poly.entity_id
_entity_poly.type
_entity_poly.pdbx_seq_one_letter_code
_entity_poly.pdbx_strand_id
1 'polypeptide(L)'
;MIGIDVGGANLKVVTGSGIHIHYCPLWQQSPITEVLSPYSGEAAAVVMSGELADGFSNKNEGIRFIVDAVRAAIPGAVFYGTDGRFHLGPDRSLAAGNWLASADWLREQAPDGILVDIGSTTTDIIPLEPFDTLKGLSDLDRLQRGMLVYTGILRAPVPSLLRSVSLAGTPTLVSSELFAISADVHLVLGHIRPDEYTVPTPDGAQASVPAALQRLSRVVCSDFEEIGEEGAYAVAEQFWQEQRLLISSQIERLDPRHEKEVIVAGVGAKVLAGALGGAVLADRIGEMADALPAYAVREVALRTAGP
;
A
#
# COMPACT_ATOMS: atom_id res chain seq x y z
N MET A 1 -15.26 -20.73 -0.81
CA MET A 1 -14.24 -20.04 -1.61
C MET A 1 -13.70 -18.87 -0.81
N ILE A 2 -12.38 -18.86 -0.63
CA ILE A 2 -11.62 -17.84 0.10
C ILE A 2 -10.75 -17.02 -0.85
N GLY A 3 -10.38 -15.82 -0.43
CA GLY A 3 -9.41 -14.97 -1.11
C GLY A 3 -8.12 -14.89 -0.33
N ILE A 4 -6.99 -14.92 -1.02
CA ILE A 4 -5.66 -14.89 -0.42
C ILE A 4 -4.81 -13.83 -1.10
N ASP A 5 -4.17 -12.96 -0.31
CA ASP A 5 -3.12 -12.05 -0.76
C ASP A 5 -1.80 -12.44 -0.09
N VAL A 6 -0.87 -12.93 -0.90
CA VAL A 6 0.49 -13.28 -0.46
C VAL A 6 1.40 -12.08 -0.68
N GLY A 7 1.53 -11.25 0.35
CA GLY A 7 2.47 -10.13 0.38
C GLY A 7 3.87 -10.55 0.80
N GLY A 8 4.81 -9.60 0.81
CA GLY A 8 6.19 -9.87 1.20
C GLY A 8 6.36 -10.21 2.68
N ALA A 9 5.62 -9.51 3.57
CA ALA A 9 5.75 -9.64 5.02
C ALA A 9 4.56 -10.33 5.69
N ASN A 10 3.38 -10.22 5.07
CA ASN A 10 2.12 -10.68 5.62
C ASN A 10 1.35 -11.45 4.54
N LEU A 11 0.60 -12.44 4.98
CA LEU A 11 -0.38 -13.16 4.19
C LEU A 11 -1.76 -12.83 4.74
N LYS A 12 -2.67 -12.36 3.88
CA LYS A 12 -4.04 -12.02 4.26
C LYS A 12 -5.02 -13.02 3.65
N VAL A 13 -5.96 -13.51 4.45
CA VAL A 13 -7.02 -14.42 4.00
C VAL A 13 -8.38 -13.78 4.29
N VAL A 14 -9.24 -13.77 3.29
CA VAL A 14 -10.65 -13.37 3.40
C VAL A 14 -11.52 -14.60 3.21
N THR A 15 -12.32 -14.91 4.22
CA THR A 15 -13.28 -16.02 4.22
C THR A 15 -14.71 -15.49 4.27
N GLY A 16 -15.70 -16.37 4.26
CA GLY A 16 -17.10 -15.98 4.53
C GLY A 16 -17.33 -15.52 5.97
N SER A 17 -16.39 -15.75 6.89
CA SER A 17 -16.51 -15.41 8.32
C SER A 17 -15.70 -14.17 8.73
N GLY A 18 -14.88 -13.61 7.85
CA GLY A 18 -14.07 -12.42 8.15
C GLY A 18 -12.67 -12.46 7.55
N ILE A 19 -11.79 -11.65 8.12
CA ILE A 19 -10.41 -11.44 7.68
C ILE A 19 -9.44 -12.05 8.67
N HIS A 20 -8.38 -12.67 8.15
CA HIS A 20 -7.27 -13.18 8.93
C HIS A 20 -5.95 -12.65 8.36
N ILE A 21 -5.17 -11.96 9.18
CA ILE A 21 -3.85 -11.43 8.81
C ILE A 21 -2.79 -12.24 9.53
N HIS A 22 -1.92 -12.87 8.78
CA HIS A 22 -0.85 -13.73 9.28
C HIS A 22 0.50 -13.10 8.98
N TYR A 23 1.37 -13.03 9.98
CA TYR A 23 2.77 -12.66 9.75
C TYR A 23 3.47 -13.79 9.00
N CYS A 24 3.92 -13.51 7.78
CA CYS A 24 4.48 -14.50 6.85
C CYS A 24 5.63 -13.86 6.04
N PRO A 25 6.79 -13.61 6.66
CA PRO A 25 7.91 -12.95 5.99
C PRO A 25 8.58 -13.89 4.98
N LEU A 26 8.49 -13.54 3.69
CA LEU A 26 8.99 -14.35 2.59
C LEU A 26 10.54 -14.39 2.49
N TRP A 27 11.23 -13.56 3.27
CA TRP A 27 12.70 -13.47 3.30
C TRP A 27 13.36 -14.24 4.46
N GLN A 28 12.60 -15.02 5.25
CA GLN A 28 13.13 -15.77 6.41
C GLN A 28 12.73 -17.25 6.41
N GLN A 29 11.49 -17.53 6.83
CA GLN A 29 10.97 -18.88 7.05
C GLN A 29 9.78 -19.21 6.14
N SER A 30 9.19 -18.18 5.50
CA SER A 30 8.13 -18.27 4.50
C SER A 30 7.09 -19.37 4.75
N PRO A 31 6.42 -19.42 5.92
CA PRO A 31 5.57 -20.54 6.34
C PRO A 31 4.19 -20.53 5.66
N ILE A 32 4.14 -20.27 4.35
CA ILE A 32 2.90 -20.14 3.58
C ILE A 32 2.05 -21.41 3.75
N THR A 33 2.67 -22.59 3.60
CA THR A 33 1.98 -23.87 3.67
C THR A 33 1.38 -24.09 5.06
N GLU A 34 2.13 -23.83 6.12
CA GLU A 34 1.70 -24.01 7.50
C GLU A 34 0.57 -23.02 7.85
N VAL A 35 0.74 -21.75 7.48
CA VAL A 35 -0.26 -20.70 7.67
C VAL A 35 -1.56 -21.01 6.93
N LEU A 36 -1.48 -21.61 5.75
CA LEU A 36 -2.63 -21.94 4.93
C LEU A 36 -3.26 -23.31 5.26
N SER A 37 -2.58 -24.17 6.01
CA SER A 37 -3.07 -25.50 6.39
C SER A 37 -4.46 -25.51 7.06
N PRO A 38 -4.86 -24.53 7.91
CA PRO A 38 -6.19 -24.49 8.50
C PRO A 38 -7.31 -24.24 7.48
N TYR A 39 -6.96 -23.75 6.29
CA TYR A 39 -7.90 -23.50 5.19
C TYR A 39 -7.89 -24.63 4.14
N SER A 40 -7.23 -25.76 4.43
CA SER A 40 -7.23 -26.92 3.54
C SER A 40 -8.65 -27.41 3.25
N GLY A 41 -8.92 -27.71 1.98
CA GLY A 41 -10.25 -28.11 1.50
C GLY A 41 -11.14 -26.95 1.00
N GLU A 42 -10.77 -25.70 1.24
CA GLU A 42 -11.43 -24.55 0.61
C GLU A 42 -11.04 -24.42 -0.87
N ALA A 43 -11.95 -23.89 -1.69
CA ALA A 43 -11.57 -23.31 -2.98
C ALA A 43 -10.89 -21.96 -2.72
N ALA A 44 -9.74 -21.67 -3.33
CA ALA A 44 -8.99 -20.44 -3.07
C ALA A 44 -8.68 -19.69 -4.36
N ALA A 45 -8.89 -18.37 -4.31
CA ALA A 45 -8.42 -17.43 -5.32
C ALA A 45 -7.29 -16.58 -4.72
N VAL A 46 -6.19 -16.42 -5.45
CA VAL A 46 -4.93 -15.93 -4.89
C VAL A 46 -4.37 -14.80 -5.73
N VAL A 47 -3.92 -13.73 -5.08
CA VAL A 47 -3.02 -12.72 -5.64
C VAL A 47 -1.71 -12.73 -4.87
N MET A 48 -0.66 -12.20 -5.50
CA MET A 48 0.65 -12.02 -4.85
C MET A 48 1.24 -10.65 -5.14
N SER A 49 1.99 -10.15 -4.16
CA SER A 49 2.84 -8.97 -4.24
C SER A 49 4.21 -9.17 -3.59
N GLY A 50 4.44 -10.36 -3.01
CA GLY A 50 5.69 -10.72 -2.33
C GLY A 50 6.74 -11.40 -3.22
N GLU A 51 6.53 -11.51 -4.53
CA GLU A 51 7.39 -12.31 -5.42
C GLU A 51 8.80 -11.74 -5.64
N LEU A 52 9.05 -10.51 -5.17
CA LEU A 52 10.34 -9.83 -5.18
C LEU A 52 10.99 -9.74 -3.79
N ALA A 53 10.51 -10.49 -2.80
CA ALA A 53 11.16 -10.53 -1.48
C ALA A 53 12.65 -10.91 -1.59
N ASP A 54 13.49 -10.33 -0.73
CA ASP A 54 14.97 -10.45 -0.76
C ASP A 54 15.49 -11.91 -0.74
N GLY A 55 14.65 -12.87 -0.35
CA GLY A 55 14.97 -14.30 -0.37
C GLY A 55 15.01 -14.93 -1.78
N PHE A 56 14.56 -14.23 -2.83
CA PHE A 56 14.50 -14.76 -4.19
C PHE A 56 15.53 -14.09 -5.11
N SER A 57 16.22 -14.89 -5.92
CA SER A 57 17.22 -14.41 -6.87
C SER A 57 16.58 -13.67 -8.05
N ASN A 58 15.31 -13.95 -8.35
CA ASN A 58 14.52 -13.26 -9.37
C ASN A 58 13.01 -13.50 -9.18
N LYS A 59 12.21 -12.67 -9.86
CA LYS A 59 10.74 -12.72 -9.85
C LYS A 59 10.12 -14.10 -10.18
N ASN A 60 10.70 -14.87 -11.12
CA ASN A 60 10.15 -16.19 -11.47
C ASN A 60 10.33 -17.21 -10.33
N GLU A 61 11.43 -17.09 -9.57
CA GLU A 61 11.67 -17.94 -8.41
C GLU A 61 10.62 -17.68 -7.32
N GLY A 62 10.38 -16.40 -6.99
CA GLY A 62 9.36 -16.01 -6.02
C GLY A 62 7.95 -16.46 -6.42
N ILE A 63 7.56 -16.28 -7.69
CA ILE A 63 6.26 -16.76 -8.19
C ILE A 63 6.13 -18.27 -7.99
N ARG A 64 7.13 -19.06 -8.42
CA ARG A 64 7.09 -20.53 -8.31
C ARG A 64 6.99 -20.96 -6.86
N PHE A 65 7.80 -20.37 -6.00
CA PHE A 65 7.78 -20.64 -4.57
C PHE A 65 6.39 -20.42 -3.97
N ILE A 66 5.79 -19.25 -4.22
CA ILE A 66 4.44 -18.92 -3.70
C ILE A 66 3.41 -19.90 -4.24
N VAL A 67 3.39 -20.15 -5.55
CA VAL A 67 2.41 -21.06 -6.18
C VAL A 67 2.53 -22.47 -5.61
N ASP A 68 3.76 -23.01 -5.48
CA ASP A 68 4.00 -24.35 -4.98
C ASP A 68 3.60 -24.49 -3.51
N ALA A 69 3.94 -23.50 -2.67
CA ALA A 69 3.58 -23.50 -1.25
C ALA A 69 2.06 -23.37 -1.03
N VAL A 70 1.40 -22.46 -1.76
CA VAL A 70 -0.06 -22.33 -1.69
C VAL A 70 -0.74 -23.63 -2.13
N ARG A 71 -0.26 -24.26 -3.21
CA ARG A 71 -0.83 -25.53 -3.69
C ARG A 71 -0.56 -26.72 -2.78
N ALA A 72 0.54 -26.70 -2.03
CA ALA A 72 0.80 -27.72 -1.03
C ALA A 72 -0.28 -27.70 0.08
N ALA A 73 -0.77 -26.52 0.45
CA ALA A 73 -1.87 -26.39 1.42
C ALA A 73 -3.27 -26.52 0.77
N ILE A 74 -3.43 -25.96 -0.44
CA ILE A 74 -4.71 -25.85 -1.16
C ILE A 74 -4.51 -26.24 -2.63
N PRO A 75 -4.55 -27.55 -2.98
CA PRO A 75 -4.22 -28.02 -4.33
C PRO A 75 -5.04 -27.41 -5.47
N GLY A 76 -6.29 -27.02 -5.18
CA GLY A 76 -7.22 -26.42 -6.14
C GLY A 76 -7.14 -24.89 -6.27
N ALA A 77 -6.14 -24.24 -5.67
CA ALA A 77 -6.00 -22.79 -5.74
C ALA A 77 -5.82 -22.27 -7.19
N VAL A 78 -6.45 -21.14 -7.48
CA VAL A 78 -6.32 -20.39 -8.74
C VAL A 78 -5.66 -19.04 -8.47
N PHE A 79 -4.80 -18.58 -9.38
CA PHE A 79 -3.94 -17.40 -9.18
C PHE A 79 -4.27 -16.31 -10.19
N TYR A 80 -4.63 -15.12 -9.73
CA TYR A 80 -4.99 -14.00 -10.58
C TYR A 80 -3.74 -13.21 -11.01
N GLY A 81 -3.57 -13.05 -12.31
CA GLY A 81 -2.43 -12.35 -12.91
C GLY A 81 -2.75 -10.94 -13.40
N THR A 82 -1.70 -10.17 -13.64
CA THR A 82 -1.72 -8.85 -14.29
C THR A 82 -2.28 -8.88 -15.71
N ASP A 83 -2.45 -10.05 -16.33
CA ASP A 83 -3.18 -10.23 -17.59
C ASP A 83 -4.72 -10.25 -17.41
N GLY A 84 -5.20 -10.10 -16.17
CA GLY A 84 -6.61 -10.10 -15.82
C GLY A 84 -7.25 -11.49 -15.92
N ARG A 85 -6.48 -12.55 -15.66
CA ARG A 85 -6.91 -13.94 -15.80
C ARG A 85 -6.45 -14.79 -14.62
N PHE A 86 -7.16 -15.89 -14.40
CA PHE A 86 -6.76 -16.92 -13.46
C PHE A 86 -5.87 -17.97 -14.12
N HIS A 87 -4.79 -18.32 -13.45
CA HIS A 87 -3.83 -19.34 -13.81
C HIS A 87 -3.89 -20.47 -12.81
N LEU A 88 -3.60 -21.68 -13.29
CA LEU A 88 -3.46 -22.83 -12.41
C LEU A 88 -2.04 -22.91 -11.87
N GLY A 89 -1.01 -22.67 -12.69
CA GLY A 89 0.39 -22.80 -12.29
C GLY A 89 1.17 -21.49 -12.29
N PRO A 90 2.49 -21.56 -12.06
CA PRO A 90 3.36 -20.38 -12.13
C PRO A 90 3.33 -19.75 -13.52
N ASP A 91 3.02 -18.46 -13.58
CA ASP A 91 3.12 -17.62 -14.78
C ASP A 91 3.73 -16.27 -14.40
N ARG A 92 4.47 -15.65 -15.33
CA ARG A 92 5.07 -14.33 -15.12
C ARG A 92 4.04 -13.25 -14.84
N SER A 93 2.83 -13.37 -15.38
CA SER A 93 1.77 -12.40 -15.15
C SER A 93 1.30 -12.37 -13.69
N LEU A 94 1.54 -13.41 -12.89
CA LEU A 94 1.10 -13.47 -11.49
C LEU A 94 1.76 -12.43 -10.58
N ALA A 95 2.92 -11.93 -10.99
CA ALA A 95 3.65 -10.93 -10.23
C ALA A 95 2.86 -9.62 -10.08
N ALA A 96 2.78 -9.10 -8.86
CA ALA A 96 2.05 -7.88 -8.53
C ALA A 96 0.59 -7.87 -9.03
N GLY A 97 -0.11 -9.00 -8.97
CA GLY A 97 -1.52 -9.08 -9.37
C GLY A 97 -2.50 -8.41 -8.39
N ASN A 98 -2.04 -8.06 -7.19
CA ASN A 98 -2.86 -7.57 -6.09
C ASN A 98 -3.60 -6.25 -6.41
N TRP A 99 -2.92 -5.25 -6.99
CA TRP A 99 -3.54 -3.97 -7.32
C TRP A 99 -4.52 -4.09 -8.50
N LEU A 100 -4.23 -4.97 -9.46
CA LEU A 100 -5.13 -5.18 -10.61
C LEU A 100 -6.41 -5.88 -10.18
N ALA A 101 -6.34 -6.89 -9.29
CA ALA A 101 -7.53 -7.54 -8.75
C ALA A 101 -8.42 -6.54 -8.00
N SER A 102 -7.83 -5.66 -7.20
CA SER A 102 -8.56 -4.57 -6.52
C SER A 102 -9.30 -3.66 -7.52
N ALA A 103 -8.62 -3.28 -8.62
CA ALA A 103 -9.23 -2.47 -9.67
C ALA A 103 -10.33 -3.22 -10.44
N ASP A 104 -10.13 -4.51 -10.75
CA ASP A 104 -11.10 -5.36 -11.46
C ASP A 104 -12.39 -5.53 -10.65
N TRP A 105 -12.24 -5.72 -9.34
CA TRP A 105 -13.39 -5.77 -8.45
C TRP A 105 -14.12 -4.42 -8.38
N LEU A 106 -13.37 -3.33 -8.15
CA LEU A 106 -13.92 -2.02 -7.82
C LEU A 106 -14.55 -1.31 -9.02
N ARG A 107 -14.05 -1.53 -10.24
CA ARG A 107 -14.61 -0.91 -11.47
C ARG A 107 -16.08 -1.24 -11.71
N GLU A 108 -16.58 -2.38 -11.21
CA GLU A 108 -18.02 -2.69 -11.31
C GLU A 108 -18.87 -1.81 -10.38
N GLN A 109 -18.29 -1.34 -9.28
CA GLN A 109 -18.99 -0.51 -8.28
C GLN A 109 -18.82 0.98 -8.57
N ALA A 110 -17.71 1.35 -9.21
CA ALA A 110 -17.35 2.72 -9.53
C ALA A 110 -16.57 2.78 -10.87
N PRO A 111 -17.24 2.54 -12.02
CA PRO A 111 -16.55 2.48 -13.32
C PRO A 111 -15.84 3.79 -13.67
N ASP A 112 -16.45 4.92 -13.31
CA ASP A 112 -15.87 6.25 -13.49
C ASP A 112 -15.07 6.71 -12.26
N GLY A 113 -14.37 5.79 -11.59
CA GLY A 113 -13.58 6.09 -10.40
C GLY A 113 -12.07 6.00 -10.59
N ILE A 114 -11.34 6.49 -9.59
CA ILE A 114 -9.91 6.28 -9.37
C ILE A 114 -9.75 5.65 -7.98
N LEU A 115 -9.12 4.48 -7.92
CA LEU A 115 -8.66 3.90 -6.67
C LEU A 115 -7.36 4.58 -6.24
N VAL A 116 -7.33 5.10 -5.02
CA VAL A 116 -6.12 5.60 -4.36
C VAL A 116 -5.83 4.72 -3.15
N ASP A 117 -4.95 3.73 -3.27
CA ASP A 117 -4.59 2.83 -2.17
C ASP A 117 -3.28 3.30 -1.53
N ILE A 118 -3.38 3.94 -0.36
CA ILE A 118 -2.22 4.43 0.39
C ILE A 118 -1.81 3.43 1.48
N GLY A 119 -0.70 2.75 1.20
CA GLY A 119 -0.05 1.84 2.12
C GLY A 119 0.93 2.54 3.07
N SER A 120 1.71 1.71 3.77
CA SER A 120 2.81 2.20 4.62
C SER A 120 3.97 2.80 3.82
N THR A 121 4.16 2.38 2.57
CA THR A 121 5.34 2.69 1.74
C THR A 121 4.99 3.43 0.46
N THR A 122 3.92 2.99 -0.21
CA THR A 122 3.53 3.41 -1.55
C THR A 122 2.08 3.86 -1.56
N THR A 123 1.74 4.64 -2.59
CA THR A 123 0.38 5.03 -2.93
C THR A 123 0.11 4.61 -4.37
N ASP A 124 -0.85 3.71 -4.56
CA ASP A 124 -1.30 3.28 -5.88
C ASP A 124 -2.44 4.20 -6.34
N ILE A 125 -2.40 4.69 -7.58
CA ILE A 125 -3.38 5.62 -8.15
C ILE A 125 -3.88 5.02 -9.47
N ILE A 126 -5.01 4.32 -9.41
CA ILE A 126 -5.45 3.43 -10.49
C ILE A 126 -6.79 3.93 -11.06
N PRO A 127 -6.82 4.45 -12.30
CA PRO A 127 -8.09 4.72 -12.97
C PRO A 127 -8.79 3.39 -13.26
N LEU A 128 -10.08 3.31 -12.95
CA LEU A 128 -10.83 2.04 -13.02
C LEU A 128 -11.28 1.68 -14.44
N GLU A 129 -11.43 2.68 -15.32
CA GLU A 129 -11.72 2.51 -16.75
C GLU A 129 -10.86 3.43 -17.63
N PRO A 130 -10.45 2.99 -18.85
CA PRO A 130 -10.70 1.67 -19.43
C PRO A 130 -9.80 0.57 -18.85
N PHE A 131 -10.39 -0.46 -18.22
CA PHE A 131 -9.64 -1.49 -17.46
C PHE A 131 -8.64 -2.28 -18.31
N ASP A 132 -8.95 -2.52 -19.59
CA ASP A 132 -8.05 -3.27 -20.48
C ASP A 132 -6.67 -2.60 -20.64
N THR A 133 -6.56 -1.29 -20.41
CA THR A 133 -5.28 -0.56 -20.47
C THR A 133 -4.39 -0.79 -19.26
N LEU A 134 -4.94 -1.36 -18.18
CA LEU A 134 -4.23 -1.72 -16.96
C LEU A 134 -3.56 -3.10 -17.08
N LYS A 135 -4.02 -3.96 -17.99
CA LYS A 135 -3.51 -5.32 -18.12
C LYS A 135 -2.06 -5.34 -18.59
N GLY A 136 -1.26 -6.16 -17.93
CA GLY A 136 0.16 -6.39 -18.23
C GLY A 136 1.08 -5.25 -17.84
N LEU A 137 0.59 -4.20 -17.14
CA LEU A 137 1.45 -3.11 -16.68
C LEU A 137 2.42 -3.61 -15.60
N SER A 138 3.70 -3.33 -15.81
CA SER A 138 4.72 -3.52 -14.79
C SER A 138 4.75 -2.34 -13.80
N ASP A 139 5.43 -2.50 -12.67
CA ASP A 139 5.65 -1.37 -11.75
C ASP A 139 6.42 -0.22 -12.40
N LEU A 140 7.31 -0.50 -13.36
CA LEU A 140 7.99 0.54 -14.13
C LEU A 140 6.99 1.34 -14.97
N ASP A 141 6.05 0.67 -15.65
CA ASP A 141 5.01 1.33 -16.42
C ASP A 141 4.14 2.20 -15.50
N ARG A 142 3.78 1.67 -14.34
CA ARG A 142 2.96 2.37 -13.34
C ARG A 142 3.66 3.61 -12.79
N LEU A 143 4.96 3.51 -12.47
CA LEU A 143 5.80 4.65 -12.08
C LEU A 143 5.85 5.73 -13.17
N GLN A 144 6.07 5.34 -14.43
CA GLN A 144 6.14 6.28 -15.56
C GLN A 144 4.79 6.98 -15.83
N ARG A 145 3.69 6.29 -15.55
CA ARG A 145 2.31 6.78 -15.73
C ARG A 145 1.76 7.54 -14.53
N GLY A 146 2.48 7.60 -13.40
CA GLY A 146 2.00 8.22 -12.17
C GLY A 146 0.97 7.38 -11.40
N MET A 147 0.86 6.09 -11.72
CA MET A 147 -0.08 5.15 -11.09
C MET A 147 0.50 4.45 -9.85
N LEU A 148 1.80 4.59 -9.62
CA LEU A 148 2.50 4.12 -8.44
C LEU A 148 3.40 5.26 -7.97
N VAL A 149 3.16 5.74 -6.75
CA VAL A 149 3.95 6.81 -6.12
C VAL A 149 4.63 6.24 -4.88
N TYR A 150 5.94 6.43 -4.77
CA TYR A 150 6.75 5.91 -3.66
C TYR A 150 6.66 6.79 -2.41
N THR A 151 5.45 6.97 -1.91
CA THR A 151 5.17 7.61 -0.63
C THR A 151 3.99 6.94 0.04
N GLY A 152 4.05 6.80 1.37
CA GLY A 152 3.01 6.18 2.16
C GLY A 152 3.00 6.74 3.57
N ILE A 153 2.08 6.25 4.40
CA ILE A 153 1.79 6.88 5.70
C ILE A 153 2.88 6.61 6.75
N LEU A 154 3.76 5.62 6.57
CA LEU A 154 4.73 5.24 7.62
C LEU A 154 6.21 5.35 7.25
N ARG A 155 6.61 4.90 6.04
CA ARG A 155 8.02 4.56 5.75
C ARG A 155 8.76 5.57 4.87
N ALA A 156 8.08 6.56 4.31
CA ALA A 156 8.72 7.47 3.35
C ALA A 156 9.73 8.37 4.08
N PRO A 157 11.03 8.37 3.72
CA PRO A 157 11.99 9.30 4.29
C PRO A 157 11.56 10.74 4.02
N VAL A 158 11.62 11.62 5.03
CA VAL A 158 11.29 13.05 4.85
C VAL A 158 12.03 13.69 3.65
N PRO A 159 13.35 13.49 3.46
CA PRO A 159 14.05 14.10 2.32
C PRO A 159 13.72 13.49 0.94
N SER A 160 12.87 12.46 0.89
CA SER A 160 12.40 11.90 -0.40
C SER A 160 11.41 12.83 -1.09
N LEU A 161 10.66 13.63 -0.34
CA LEU A 161 9.66 14.59 -0.85
C LEU A 161 10.00 16.04 -0.51
N LEU A 162 10.48 16.30 0.71
CA LEU A 162 10.81 17.65 1.14
C LEU A 162 12.26 17.96 0.79
N ARG A 163 12.52 19.07 0.07
CA ARG A 163 13.89 19.52 -0.25
C ARG A 163 14.29 20.80 0.47
N SER A 164 13.29 21.60 0.84
CA SER A 164 13.44 22.79 1.67
C SER A 164 12.18 22.97 2.50
N VAL A 165 12.33 23.57 3.67
CA VAL A 165 11.27 23.93 4.59
C VAL A 165 11.43 25.40 4.96
N SER A 166 10.34 26.16 5.00
CA SER A 166 10.35 27.51 5.55
C SER A 166 10.30 27.44 7.08
N LEU A 167 11.36 27.84 7.75
CA LEU A 167 11.42 27.98 9.22
C LEU A 167 11.44 29.46 9.58
N ALA A 168 10.44 29.92 10.34
CA ALA A 168 10.25 31.33 10.68
C ALA A 168 10.37 32.28 9.47
N GLY A 169 9.85 31.86 8.31
CA GLY A 169 9.89 32.61 7.05
C GLY A 169 11.21 32.53 6.27
N THR A 170 12.21 31.77 6.76
CA THR A 170 13.48 31.56 6.08
C THR A 170 13.48 30.20 5.38
N PRO A 171 13.73 30.14 4.06
CA PRO A 171 13.93 28.87 3.35
C PRO A 171 15.18 28.16 3.86
N THR A 172 14.99 26.97 4.41
CA THR A 172 16.05 26.13 4.98
C THR A 172 16.12 24.83 4.20
N LEU A 173 17.31 24.40 3.79
CA LEU A 173 17.50 23.13 3.10
C LEU A 173 17.42 21.97 4.11
N VAL A 174 16.92 20.83 3.65
CA VAL A 174 16.87 19.62 4.48
C VAL A 174 18.07 18.72 4.24
N SER A 175 18.52 18.04 5.29
CA SER A 175 19.51 16.97 5.22
C SER A 175 18.99 15.78 4.42
N SER A 176 19.88 15.09 3.70
CA SER A 176 19.56 13.83 3.02
C SER A 176 19.57 12.61 3.94
N GLU A 177 20.05 12.75 5.17
CA GLU A 177 20.13 11.67 6.15
C GLU A 177 18.75 11.16 6.59
N LEU A 178 18.66 9.88 6.95
CA LEU A 178 17.43 9.25 7.43
C LEU A 178 17.18 9.58 8.91
N PHE A 179 16.86 10.83 9.21
CA PHE A 179 16.51 11.26 10.56
C PHE A 179 15.04 11.06 10.92
N ALA A 180 14.15 11.29 9.95
CA ALA A 180 12.71 11.20 10.13
C ALA A 180 12.04 10.55 8.90
N ILE A 181 10.89 9.92 9.15
CA ILE A 181 10.04 9.29 8.13
C ILE A 181 8.61 9.81 8.21
N SER A 182 7.77 9.47 7.24
CA SER A 182 6.38 9.91 7.18
C SER A 182 5.57 9.53 8.42
N ALA A 183 5.86 8.40 9.07
CA ALA A 183 5.22 8.06 10.35
C ALA A 183 5.44 9.15 11.42
N ASP A 184 6.61 9.79 11.47
CA ASP A 184 6.88 10.90 12.40
C ASP A 184 5.99 12.10 12.10
N VAL A 185 5.86 12.43 10.82
CA VAL A 185 5.00 13.51 10.32
C VAL A 185 3.54 13.24 10.67
N HIS A 186 3.03 12.07 10.31
CA HIS A 186 1.64 11.72 10.54
C HIS A 186 1.32 11.54 12.03
N LEU A 187 2.28 11.12 12.86
CA LEU A 187 2.08 11.06 14.30
C LEU A 187 1.99 12.46 14.92
N VAL A 188 2.89 13.38 14.54
CA VAL A 188 2.90 14.76 15.04
C VAL A 188 1.65 15.53 14.60
N LEU A 189 1.20 15.34 13.36
CA LEU A 189 -0.02 15.96 12.85
C LEU A 189 -1.32 15.27 13.35
N GLY A 190 -1.23 14.22 14.17
CA GLY A 190 -2.38 13.49 14.69
C GLY A 190 -3.15 12.68 13.64
N HIS A 191 -2.55 12.43 12.49
CA HIS A 191 -3.09 11.60 11.42
C HIS A 191 -3.09 10.10 11.78
N ILE A 192 -2.12 9.68 12.59
CA ILE A 192 -2.02 8.32 13.14
C ILE A 192 -1.78 8.38 14.65
N ARG A 193 -2.19 7.32 15.35
CA ARG A 193 -1.91 7.11 16.77
C ARG A 193 -0.54 6.44 16.98
N PRO A 194 0.04 6.52 18.19
CA PRO A 194 1.27 5.80 18.53
C PRO A 194 1.23 4.29 18.22
N ASP A 195 0.09 3.61 18.43
CA ASP A 195 -0.06 2.18 18.15
C ASP A 195 -0.16 1.84 16.65
N GLU A 196 -0.41 2.83 15.79
CA GLU A 196 -0.43 2.70 14.33
C GLU A 196 0.96 2.91 13.71
N TYR A 197 1.91 3.48 14.46
CA TYR A 197 3.33 3.56 14.09
C TYR A 197 3.99 2.19 14.29
N THR A 198 3.72 1.28 13.36
CA THR A 198 4.08 -0.15 13.43
C THR A 198 5.44 -0.48 12.80
N VAL A 199 6.22 0.54 12.41
CA VAL A 199 7.54 0.37 11.78
C VAL A 199 8.64 0.85 12.72
N PRO A 200 9.87 0.33 12.63
CA PRO A 200 10.98 0.84 13.42
C PRO A 200 11.18 2.34 13.19
N THR A 201 11.38 3.09 14.26
CA THR A 201 11.78 4.50 14.19
C THR A 201 13.22 4.63 13.70
N PRO A 202 13.58 5.68 12.95
CA PRO A 202 14.93 5.85 12.40
C PRO A 202 16.06 5.82 13.44
N ASP A 203 15.81 6.32 14.65
CA ASP A 203 16.78 6.38 15.75
C ASP A 203 16.61 5.27 16.79
N GLY A 204 15.65 4.34 16.58
CA GLY A 204 15.32 3.27 17.52
C GLY A 204 14.63 3.74 18.81
N ALA A 205 14.30 5.04 18.94
CA ALA A 205 13.56 5.57 20.08
C ALA A 205 12.06 5.20 20.01
N GLN A 206 11.33 5.49 21.07
CA GLN A 206 9.89 5.21 21.13
C GLN A 206 9.11 5.95 20.01
N ALA A 207 8.05 5.32 19.50
CA ALA A 207 7.05 5.95 18.64
C ALA A 207 6.12 6.86 19.48
N SER A 208 6.60 8.03 19.88
CA SER A 208 5.83 9.04 20.62
C SER A 208 5.97 10.41 19.97
N VAL A 209 5.00 11.30 20.18
CA VAL A 209 5.03 12.66 19.65
C VAL A 209 6.32 13.41 20.06
N PRO A 210 6.75 13.41 21.34
CA PRO A 210 8.00 14.07 21.71
C PRO A 210 9.24 13.52 20.98
N ALA A 211 9.34 12.20 20.79
CA ALA A 211 10.46 11.60 20.08
C ALA A 211 10.42 11.89 18.57
N ALA A 212 9.21 11.91 17.97
CA ALA A 212 9.02 12.29 16.57
C ALA A 212 9.41 13.75 16.31
N LEU A 213 9.08 14.69 17.22
CA LEU A 213 9.49 16.09 17.12
C LEU A 213 11.03 16.23 17.15
N GLN A 214 11.72 15.46 17.99
CA GLN A 214 13.19 15.43 17.99
C GLN A 214 13.76 14.93 16.65
N ARG A 215 13.20 13.84 16.10
CA ARG A 215 13.60 13.34 14.78
C ARG A 215 13.37 14.34 13.66
N LEU A 216 12.21 15.01 13.64
CA LEU A 216 11.88 16.04 12.67
C LEU A 216 12.82 17.26 12.78
N SER A 217 13.24 17.63 13.98
CA SER A 217 14.18 18.75 14.17
C SER A 217 15.55 18.47 13.53
N ARG A 218 16.01 17.21 13.57
CA ARG A 218 17.27 16.79 12.96
C ARG A 218 17.26 16.85 11.43
N VAL A 219 16.08 16.89 10.79
CA VAL A 219 15.94 17.00 9.32
C VAL A 219 16.62 18.27 8.80
N VAL A 220 16.67 19.34 9.59
CA VAL A 220 17.36 20.59 9.24
C VAL A 220 18.70 20.75 9.98
N CYS A 221 19.31 19.63 10.37
CA CYS A 221 20.57 19.58 11.13
C CYS A 221 20.52 20.34 12.46
N SER A 222 19.35 20.39 13.10
CA SER A 222 19.12 21.07 14.38
C SER A 222 18.58 20.10 15.44
N ASP A 223 18.20 20.64 16.60
CA ASP A 223 17.54 19.91 17.68
C ASP A 223 16.28 20.66 18.18
N PHE A 224 15.53 19.99 19.04
CA PHE A 224 14.25 20.51 19.53
C PHE A 224 14.43 21.75 20.43
N GLU A 225 15.57 21.92 21.10
CA GLU A 225 15.83 23.09 21.94
C GLU A 225 16.05 24.34 21.09
N GLU A 226 16.65 24.19 19.90
CA GLU A 226 16.95 25.29 18.98
C GLU A 226 15.73 25.75 18.17
N ILE A 227 15.01 24.84 17.50
CA ILE A 227 13.87 25.23 16.62
C ILE A 227 12.50 25.15 17.30
N GLY A 228 12.45 24.55 18.49
CA GLY A 228 11.22 24.39 19.26
C GLY A 228 10.15 23.55 18.56
N GLU A 229 8.96 23.55 19.17
CA GLU A 229 7.79 22.85 18.64
C GLU A 229 7.35 23.44 17.29
N GLU A 230 7.28 24.77 17.16
CA GLU A 230 6.87 25.43 15.91
C GLU A 230 7.74 25.02 14.72
N GLY A 231 9.07 24.95 14.89
CA GLY A 231 9.98 24.55 13.83
C GLY A 231 9.82 23.08 13.43
N ALA A 232 9.68 22.19 14.42
CA ALA A 232 9.47 20.76 14.15
C ALA A 232 8.11 20.50 13.46
N TYR A 233 7.04 21.20 13.88
CA TYR A 233 5.74 21.14 13.20
C TYR A 233 5.82 21.71 11.78
N ALA A 234 6.55 22.80 11.55
CA ALA A 234 6.72 23.35 10.21
C ALA A 234 7.32 22.34 9.22
N VAL A 235 8.26 21.49 9.67
CA VAL A 235 8.79 20.37 8.87
C VAL A 235 7.68 19.36 8.55
N ALA A 236 6.89 18.96 9.55
CA ALA A 236 5.81 18.00 9.38
C ALA A 236 4.72 18.52 8.42
N GLU A 237 4.24 19.74 8.61
CA GLU A 237 3.19 20.35 7.79
C GLU A 237 3.63 20.50 6.33
N GLN A 238 4.86 20.96 6.08
CA GLN A 238 5.37 21.14 4.73
C GLN A 238 5.66 19.80 4.04
N PHE A 239 6.16 18.78 4.76
CA PHE A 239 6.23 17.43 4.20
C PHE A 239 4.85 16.90 3.80
N TRP A 240 3.85 17.07 4.67
CA TRP A 240 2.49 16.63 4.38
C TRP A 240 1.90 17.36 3.17
N GLN A 241 2.15 18.67 3.05
CA GLN A 241 1.77 19.45 1.88
C GLN A 241 2.42 18.89 0.60
N GLU A 242 3.73 18.63 0.59
CA GLU A 242 4.41 18.04 -0.57
C GLU A 242 3.87 16.64 -0.92
N GLN A 243 3.59 15.81 0.08
CA GLN A 243 3.00 14.48 -0.14
C GLN A 243 1.61 14.59 -0.78
N ARG A 244 0.75 15.48 -0.27
CA ARG A 244 -0.57 15.74 -0.86
C ARG A 244 -0.46 16.25 -2.28
N LEU A 245 0.39 17.25 -2.54
CA LEU A 245 0.57 17.84 -3.85
C LEU A 245 1.07 16.79 -4.86
N LEU A 246 2.01 15.94 -4.47
CA LEU A 246 2.49 14.86 -5.30
C LEU A 246 1.35 13.91 -5.70
N ILE A 247 0.56 13.44 -4.73
CA ILE A 247 -0.56 12.52 -4.99
C ILE A 247 -1.63 13.22 -5.85
N SER A 248 -2.07 14.42 -5.48
CA SER A 248 -3.08 15.20 -6.21
C SER A 248 -2.65 15.48 -7.65
N SER A 249 -1.37 15.81 -7.89
CA SER A 249 -0.87 16.07 -9.24
C SER A 249 -0.91 14.83 -10.14
N GLN A 250 -0.72 13.62 -9.57
CA GLN A 250 -0.85 12.39 -10.34
C GLN A 250 -2.31 12.04 -10.63
N ILE A 251 -3.22 12.33 -9.68
CA ILE A 251 -4.67 12.21 -9.91
C ILE A 251 -5.10 13.17 -11.04
N GLU A 252 -4.71 14.45 -10.98
CA GLU A 252 -5.01 15.45 -12.01
C GLU A 252 -4.45 15.06 -13.38
N ARG A 253 -3.27 14.42 -13.43
CA ARG A 253 -2.71 13.89 -14.68
C ARG A 253 -3.57 12.79 -15.30
N LEU A 254 -4.20 11.95 -14.47
CA LEU A 254 -5.04 10.83 -14.90
C LEU A 254 -6.49 11.25 -15.17
N ASP A 255 -6.96 12.29 -14.48
CA ASP A 255 -8.28 12.89 -14.64
C ASP A 255 -8.22 14.43 -14.62
N PRO A 256 -7.80 15.07 -15.73
CA PRO A 256 -7.64 16.52 -15.79
C PRO A 256 -8.94 17.31 -15.60
N ARG A 257 -10.09 16.66 -15.81
CA ARG A 257 -11.41 17.30 -15.68
C ARG A 257 -12.02 17.13 -14.30
N HIS A 258 -11.41 16.33 -13.42
CA HIS A 258 -11.92 16.03 -12.08
C HIS A 258 -13.36 15.49 -12.13
N GLU A 259 -13.65 14.66 -13.14
CA GLU A 259 -14.96 14.05 -13.35
C GLU A 259 -15.08 12.71 -12.62
N LYS A 260 -13.95 12.08 -12.26
CA LYS A 260 -13.92 10.76 -11.64
C LYS A 260 -14.04 10.84 -10.12
N GLU A 261 -14.76 9.88 -9.56
CA GLU A 261 -14.83 9.71 -8.11
C GLU A 261 -13.49 9.16 -7.58
N VAL A 262 -12.88 9.84 -6.60
CA VAL A 262 -11.69 9.35 -5.91
C VAL A 262 -12.12 8.45 -4.74
N ILE A 263 -11.71 7.18 -4.77
CA ILE A 263 -12.01 6.19 -3.75
C ILE A 263 -10.70 5.80 -3.08
N VAL A 264 -10.56 6.10 -1.79
CA VAL A 264 -9.31 5.94 -1.06
C VAL A 264 -9.35 4.68 -0.19
N ALA A 265 -8.34 3.84 -0.31
CA ALA A 265 -8.14 2.62 0.46
C ALA A 265 -6.79 2.63 1.19
N GLY A 266 -6.56 1.58 1.97
CA GLY A 266 -5.31 1.38 2.70
C GLY A 266 -5.26 2.10 4.05
N VAL A 267 -4.13 1.92 4.74
CA VAL A 267 -3.92 2.39 6.12
C VAL A 267 -3.98 3.92 6.25
N GLY A 268 -3.69 4.66 5.17
CA GLY A 268 -3.79 6.11 5.13
C GLY A 268 -5.15 6.66 4.66
N ALA A 269 -6.16 5.80 4.44
CA ALA A 269 -7.36 6.19 3.71
C ALA A 269 -8.11 7.37 4.32
N LYS A 270 -8.34 7.35 5.64
CA LYS A 270 -9.10 8.43 6.32
C LYS A 270 -8.44 9.79 6.19
N VAL A 271 -7.11 9.82 6.30
CA VAL A 271 -6.31 11.05 6.23
C VAL A 271 -6.31 11.59 4.80
N LEU A 272 -6.05 10.72 3.83
CA LEU A 272 -5.91 11.12 2.44
C LEU A 272 -7.26 11.41 1.77
N ALA A 273 -8.33 10.68 2.09
CA ALA A 273 -9.68 10.96 1.58
C ALA A 273 -10.15 12.37 1.94
N GLY A 274 -10.01 12.78 3.21
CA GLY A 274 -10.36 14.14 3.64
C GLY A 274 -9.53 15.21 2.92
N ALA A 275 -8.27 14.92 2.63
CA ALA A 275 -7.37 15.84 1.93
C ALA A 275 -7.65 15.96 0.42
N LEU A 276 -8.19 14.91 -0.20
CA LEU A 276 -8.51 14.83 -1.63
C LEU A 276 -9.98 15.12 -1.95
N GLY A 277 -10.86 15.19 -0.94
CA GLY A 277 -12.32 15.21 -1.17
C GLY A 277 -12.86 13.87 -1.70
N GLY A 278 -12.16 12.76 -1.43
CA GLY A 278 -12.54 11.42 -1.87
C GLY A 278 -13.39 10.66 -0.85
N ALA A 279 -13.93 9.51 -1.27
CA ALA A 279 -14.66 8.58 -0.42
C ALA A 279 -13.73 7.53 0.19
N VAL A 280 -13.91 7.18 1.47
CA VAL A 280 -13.16 6.09 2.11
C VAL A 280 -13.77 4.75 1.72
N LEU A 281 -12.98 3.84 1.16
CA LEU A 281 -13.47 2.53 0.72
C LEU A 281 -14.04 1.68 1.85
N ALA A 282 -13.47 1.80 3.06
CA ALA A 282 -13.97 1.11 4.25
C ALA A 282 -15.43 1.47 4.60
N ASP A 283 -15.92 2.65 4.19
CA ASP A 283 -17.33 3.01 4.39
C ASP A 283 -18.28 2.22 3.47
N ARG A 284 -17.74 1.60 2.40
CA ARG A 284 -18.49 0.78 1.45
C ARG A 284 -18.45 -0.71 1.78
N ILE A 285 -17.29 -1.23 2.20
CA ILE A 285 -17.06 -2.67 2.41
C ILE A 285 -16.67 -3.06 3.83
N GLY A 286 -16.67 -2.10 4.76
CA GLY A 286 -16.30 -2.32 6.16
C GLY A 286 -14.85 -2.76 6.32
N GLU A 287 -14.63 -3.67 7.27
CA GLU A 287 -13.32 -4.23 7.60
C GLU A 287 -12.60 -4.86 6.40
N MET A 288 -13.33 -5.30 5.37
CA MET A 288 -12.75 -5.95 4.17
C MET A 288 -11.74 -5.06 3.44
N ALA A 289 -11.80 -3.75 3.63
CA ALA A 289 -10.82 -2.81 3.10
C ALA A 289 -9.39 -3.06 3.63
N ASP A 290 -9.22 -3.62 4.83
CA ASP A 290 -7.90 -3.91 5.42
C ASP A 290 -7.17 -5.06 4.70
N ALA A 291 -7.95 -5.88 3.97
CA ALA A 291 -7.47 -6.97 3.13
C ALA A 291 -7.99 -6.85 1.69
N LEU A 292 -8.06 -5.62 1.17
CA LEU A 292 -8.66 -5.31 -0.14
C LEU A 292 -8.23 -6.28 -1.25
N PRO A 293 -6.93 -6.59 -1.50
CA PRO A 293 -6.58 -7.49 -2.59
C PRO A 293 -7.11 -8.92 -2.41
N ALA A 294 -7.10 -9.43 -1.18
CA ALA A 294 -7.64 -10.75 -0.86
C ALA A 294 -9.17 -10.77 -1.01
N TYR A 295 -9.85 -9.72 -0.56
CA TYR A 295 -11.29 -9.57 -0.75
C TYR A 295 -11.64 -9.49 -2.25
N ALA A 296 -10.94 -8.63 -2.99
CA ALA A 296 -11.16 -8.40 -4.41
C ALA A 296 -10.96 -9.66 -5.25
N VAL A 297 -9.86 -10.41 -5.06
CA VAL A 297 -9.60 -11.62 -5.84
C VAL A 297 -10.66 -12.70 -5.60
N ARG A 298 -11.18 -12.81 -4.37
CA ARG A 298 -12.30 -13.71 -4.05
C ARG A 298 -13.55 -13.33 -4.83
N GLU A 299 -13.93 -12.05 -4.80
CA GLU A 299 -15.12 -11.58 -5.50
C GLU A 299 -14.99 -11.72 -7.03
N VAL A 300 -13.81 -11.42 -7.60
CA VAL A 300 -13.53 -11.63 -9.04
C VAL A 300 -13.62 -13.11 -9.42
N ALA A 301 -13.12 -14.02 -8.57
CA ALA A 301 -13.22 -15.46 -8.80
C ALA A 301 -14.67 -15.97 -8.74
N LEU A 302 -15.44 -15.50 -7.75
CA LEU A 302 -16.86 -15.85 -7.60
C LEU A 302 -17.68 -15.40 -8.81
N ARG A 303 -17.39 -14.22 -9.39
CA ARG A 303 -18.03 -13.74 -10.61
C ARG A 303 -17.70 -14.62 -11.83
N THR A 304 -16.44 -15.04 -11.95
CA THR A 304 -15.95 -15.81 -13.10
C THR A 304 -16.44 -17.26 -13.09
N ALA A 305 -16.73 -17.81 -11.91
CA ALA A 305 -17.23 -19.17 -11.75
C ALA A 305 -18.69 -19.37 -12.21
N GLY A 306 -19.45 -18.28 -12.44
CA GLY A 306 -20.88 -18.32 -12.71
C GLY A 306 -21.72 -18.67 -11.45
N PRO A 307 -23.04 -18.39 -11.45
CA PRO A 307 -23.95 -18.84 -10.40
C PRO A 307 -24.15 -20.36 -10.39
#